data_AF-A0A8B8F6T6-F1
#
_entry.id   AF-A0A8B8F6T6-F1
#
_cell.length_a   1.000
_cell.length_b   1.000
_cell.length_c   1.000
_cell.angle_alpha   90.00
_cell.angle_beta   90.00
_cell.angle_gamma   90.00
#
_symmetry.space_group_name_H-M   'P 1'
#
loop_
_entity.id
_entity.type
_entity.pdbx_description
1 polymer ?
#
loop_
_entity_poly.entity_id
_entity_poly.type
_entity_poly.pdbx_seq_one_letter_code
_entity_poly.pdbx_strand_id
1 'polypeptide(L)'
;MYGPAITEIILTTLLISSLIQKGLTQFTNNVIQQPSGIYFQSIGQMYLTNSNWRLLTYVNISNYNEKYLQIHEIVQQIEQSCQLGKDLEIEASDNPCIHYNQQSMNFLNEINNNRNNVIRIIEQPSTNVLRFRRSLINLIGRTANVLFGTCDDQDAEYFCKKIRELESAKAQLLQVAETQINIVQSIVTNVNDSLIQIEKIEGSLKEKYNHLLHEVQVQKAAIGMVEFKTALTQKISLLNLILTQYAYETETLENIVNTALQEFVHSNIININSIVQQLREIKSNLPLGLKLPPNIDKIGLSDLMRLVDISVVYVQNVLIFTLEVPLINNYDFILYKILPLPVKIKNDLYAIIESTSDYLGLGKSRLYYIQMTLPELTNCKRSVELFICPHEQQIHQLDDTCEMRIFRNPRSLPNSCIIRYVKSNVNIWHRLEKTNSWVYVTNGENVLVKCENISTPTNHCKYKWYGCIYFRKLL
;
A
#
# COMPACT_ATOMS: atom_id res chain seq x y z
N MET A 1 -63.29 53.84 -12.57
CA MET A 1 -62.95 53.02 -11.38
C MET A 1 -63.36 51.58 -11.68
N TYR A 2 -62.66 50.59 -11.12
CA TYR A 2 -62.20 49.39 -11.84
C TYR A 2 -61.24 49.77 -12.99
N GLY A 3 -59.93 49.53 -12.93
CA GLY A 3 -59.10 48.99 -11.84
C GLY A 3 -57.83 48.35 -12.42
N PRO A 4 -56.60 48.78 -12.06
CA PRO A 4 -55.35 48.27 -12.67
C PRO A 4 -55.10 46.76 -12.54
N ALA A 5 -55.84 46.08 -11.66
CA ALA A 5 -55.70 44.67 -11.35
C ALA A 5 -55.87 43.72 -12.55
N ILE A 6 -56.71 44.05 -13.55
CA ILE A 6 -56.96 43.14 -14.69
C ILE A 6 -55.69 43.01 -15.56
N THR A 7 -54.96 44.10 -15.77
CA THR A 7 -53.68 44.11 -16.49
C THR A 7 -52.57 43.38 -15.73
N GLU A 8 -52.51 43.51 -14.40
CA GLU A 8 -51.54 42.75 -13.59
C GLU A 8 -51.86 41.25 -13.54
N ILE A 9 -53.14 40.86 -13.48
CA ILE A 9 -53.55 39.45 -13.50
C ILE A 9 -53.22 38.80 -14.86
N ILE A 10 -53.36 39.52 -15.98
CA ILE A 10 -52.99 39.01 -17.31
C ILE A 10 -51.47 38.94 -17.48
N LEU A 11 -50.70 39.94 -17.02
CA LEU A 11 -49.23 39.86 -17.07
C LEU A 11 -48.66 38.76 -16.15
N THR A 12 -49.20 38.62 -14.94
CA THR A 12 -48.77 37.57 -14.00
C THR A 12 -49.16 36.18 -14.47
N THR A 13 -50.34 35.97 -15.07
CA THR A 13 -50.69 34.66 -15.66
C THR A 13 -49.87 34.32 -16.90
N LEU A 14 -49.46 35.30 -17.73
CA LEU A 14 -48.52 35.09 -18.84
C LEU A 14 -47.07 34.85 -18.38
N LEU A 15 -46.62 35.51 -17.31
CA LEU A 15 -45.33 35.25 -16.69
C LEU A 15 -45.29 33.89 -15.97
N ILE A 16 -46.37 33.51 -15.27
CA ILE A 16 -46.48 32.21 -14.60
C ILE A 16 -46.58 31.07 -15.63
N SER A 17 -47.33 31.23 -16.72
CA SER A 17 -47.38 30.20 -17.78
C SER A 17 -46.07 30.08 -18.56
N SER A 18 -45.31 31.16 -18.76
CA SER A 18 -43.95 31.09 -19.33
C SER A 18 -42.87 30.61 -18.36
N LEU A 19 -43.07 30.76 -17.04
CA LEU A 19 -42.18 30.20 -16.00
C LEU A 19 -42.46 28.71 -15.71
N ILE A 20 -43.71 28.25 -15.84
CA ILE A 20 -44.07 26.83 -15.66
C ILE A 20 -43.50 25.94 -16.78
N GLN A 21 -43.18 26.51 -17.96
CA GLN A 21 -42.60 25.75 -19.08
C GLN A 21 -41.05 25.71 -19.12
N LYS A 22 -40.39 25.96 -17.98
CA LYS A 22 -39.01 25.53 -17.72
C LYS A 22 -38.92 24.73 -16.42
N GLY A 23 -39.52 23.54 -16.42
CA GLY A 23 -39.12 22.52 -15.46
C GLY A 23 -37.61 22.30 -15.58
N LEU A 24 -36.87 22.49 -14.48
CA LEU A 24 -35.42 22.29 -14.47
C LEU A 24 -35.13 20.85 -14.89
N THR A 25 -34.54 20.68 -16.06
CA THR A 25 -34.00 19.39 -16.49
C THR A 25 -32.75 19.11 -15.66
N GLN A 26 -32.93 18.46 -14.52
CA GLN A 26 -31.85 18.08 -13.59
C GLN A 26 -30.81 17.13 -14.22
N PHE A 27 -31.08 16.58 -15.40
CA PHE A 27 -30.21 15.66 -16.15
C PHE A 27 -30.30 15.93 -17.65
N THR A 28 -29.23 15.59 -18.39
CA THR A 28 -29.14 15.73 -19.85
C THR A 28 -29.11 14.38 -20.55
N ASN A 29 -29.74 14.27 -21.72
CA ASN A 29 -29.81 13.04 -22.52
C ASN A 29 -29.39 13.30 -23.97
N ASN A 30 -28.24 12.75 -24.36
CA ASN A 30 -27.65 12.94 -25.68
C ASN A 30 -27.73 11.64 -26.48
N VAL A 31 -28.26 11.66 -27.71
CA VAL A 31 -28.34 10.47 -28.58
C VAL A 31 -26.98 10.20 -29.23
N ILE A 32 -26.52 8.94 -29.25
CA ILE A 32 -25.39 8.52 -30.09
C ILE A 32 -25.94 8.36 -31.50
N GLN A 33 -25.56 9.29 -32.37
CA GLN A 33 -25.88 9.21 -33.79
C GLN A 33 -25.00 8.11 -34.40
N GLN A 34 -25.60 7.18 -35.14
CA GLN A 34 -24.94 6.01 -35.74
C GLN A 34 -24.24 5.11 -34.69
N PRO A 35 -25.01 4.35 -33.88
CA PRO A 35 -24.43 3.43 -32.90
C PRO A 35 -23.65 2.32 -33.59
N SER A 36 -22.33 2.28 -33.37
CA SER A 36 -21.42 1.30 -33.96
C SER A 36 -21.46 -0.10 -33.32
N GLY A 37 -22.37 -0.33 -32.37
CA GLY A 37 -22.51 -1.58 -31.61
C GLY A 37 -21.51 -1.77 -30.48
N ILE A 38 -20.49 -0.91 -30.35
CA ILE A 38 -19.53 -0.92 -29.24
C ILE A 38 -19.33 0.50 -28.71
N TYR A 39 -19.42 0.67 -27.40
CA TYR A 39 -19.04 1.90 -26.70
C TYR A 39 -17.68 1.73 -26.01
N PHE A 40 -16.73 2.60 -26.34
CA PHE A 40 -15.38 2.60 -25.77
C PHE A 40 -15.29 3.64 -24.64
N GLN A 41 -15.37 3.19 -23.40
CA GLN A 41 -15.26 4.05 -22.23
C GLN A 41 -13.78 4.25 -21.87
N SER A 42 -13.24 5.47 -21.98
CA SER A 42 -11.89 5.75 -21.48
C SER A 42 -11.84 5.63 -19.95
N ILE A 43 -10.94 4.78 -19.45
CA ILE A 43 -10.77 4.51 -18.01
C ILE A 43 -9.44 5.02 -17.44
N GLY A 44 -8.40 5.23 -18.26
CA GLY A 44 -7.14 5.76 -17.76
C GLY A 44 -6.01 5.87 -18.79
N GLN A 45 -4.82 6.23 -18.30
CA GLN A 45 -3.55 6.08 -19.01
C GLN A 45 -2.93 4.74 -18.63
N MET A 46 -2.40 4.03 -19.62
CA MET A 46 -1.71 2.76 -19.43
C MET A 46 -0.29 2.85 -19.98
N TYR A 47 0.65 2.31 -19.22
CA TYR A 47 2.06 2.20 -19.57
C TYR A 47 2.51 0.75 -19.39
N LEU A 48 3.55 0.36 -20.12
CA LEU A 48 4.17 -0.95 -19.97
C LEU A 48 5.47 -0.85 -19.17
N THR A 49 5.73 -1.87 -18.36
CA THR A 49 6.96 -2.03 -17.59
C THR A 49 7.59 -3.42 -17.80
N ASN A 50 8.90 -3.47 -17.84
CA ASN A 50 9.72 -4.69 -17.90
C ASN A 50 10.97 -4.58 -16.99
N SER A 51 11.03 -3.55 -16.15
CA SER A 51 12.22 -3.13 -15.43
C SER A 51 11.81 -2.30 -14.23
N ASN A 52 12.51 -2.48 -13.12
CA ASN A 52 12.26 -1.81 -11.85
C ASN A 52 13.53 -1.09 -11.40
N TRP A 53 13.40 0.15 -10.93
CA TRP A 53 14.44 0.78 -10.13
C TRP A 53 14.38 0.23 -8.71
N ARG A 54 15.53 -0.09 -8.11
CA ARG A 54 15.61 -0.73 -6.80
C ARG A 54 16.12 0.23 -5.73
N LEU A 55 15.39 0.29 -4.64
CA LEU A 55 15.73 1.04 -3.44
C LEU A 55 15.88 0.05 -2.28
N LEU A 56 17.13 -0.19 -1.88
CA LEU A 56 17.44 -1.02 -0.73
C LEU A 56 17.49 -0.14 0.53
N THR A 57 16.82 -0.57 1.58
CA THR A 57 16.93 -0.02 2.93
C THR A 57 17.09 -1.18 3.90
N TYR A 58 17.81 -0.97 5.00
CA TYR A 58 18.24 -2.07 5.86
C TYR A 58 18.13 -1.73 7.34
N VAL A 59 17.90 -2.77 8.15
CA VAL A 59 17.90 -2.72 9.61
C VAL A 59 18.93 -3.72 10.12
N ASN A 60 19.99 -3.21 10.73
CA ASN A 60 21.01 -4.02 11.39
C ASN A 60 20.50 -4.43 12.79
N ILE A 61 20.16 -5.70 12.98
CA ILE A 61 19.62 -6.24 14.23
C ILE A 61 20.71 -6.79 15.17
N SER A 62 21.98 -6.52 14.92
CA SER A 62 23.09 -6.93 15.80
C SER A 62 22.92 -6.33 17.20
N ASN A 63 22.78 -5.00 17.30
CA ASN A 63 22.54 -4.30 18.56
C ASN A 63 21.22 -4.74 19.24
N TYR A 64 20.20 -5.10 18.45
CA TYR A 64 18.95 -5.63 18.98
C TYR A 64 19.15 -6.99 19.67
N ASN A 65 19.97 -7.87 19.07
CA ASN A 65 20.36 -9.16 19.66
C ASN A 65 21.32 -8.99 20.86
N GLU A 66 22.25 -8.04 20.83
CA GLU A 66 23.12 -7.73 21.97
C GLU A 66 22.31 -7.21 23.16
N LYS A 67 21.36 -6.28 22.92
CA LYS A 67 20.44 -5.74 23.93
C LYS A 67 19.56 -6.84 24.56
N TYR A 68 19.13 -7.84 23.78
CA TYR A 68 18.44 -9.02 24.30
C TYR A 68 19.27 -9.77 25.35
N LEU A 69 20.54 -10.04 25.04
CA LEU A 69 21.45 -10.76 25.93
C LEU A 69 21.73 -9.95 27.22
N GLN A 70 22.00 -8.66 27.08
CA GLN A 70 22.22 -7.76 28.22
C GLN A 70 20.99 -7.64 29.13
N ILE A 71 19.78 -7.57 28.59
CA ILE A 71 18.55 -7.59 29.38
C ILE A 71 18.46 -8.88 30.21
N HIS A 72 18.84 -10.03 29.65
CA HIS A 72 18.85 -11.30 30.36
C HIS A 72 19.89 -11.33 31.50
N GLU A 73 21.08 -10.77 31.30
CA GLU A 73 22.08 -10.62 32.36
C GLU A 73 21.60 -9.70 33.49
N ILE A 74 20.95 -8.57 33.15
CA ILE A 74 20.41 -7.61 34.13
C ILE A 74 19.29 -8.25 34.96
N VAL A 75 18.42 -9.04 34.33
CA VAL A 75 17.38 -9.86 34.98
C VAL A 75 18.00 -10.80 36.03
N GLN A 76 19.03 -11.57 35.66
CA GLN A 76 19.74 -12.47 36.57
C GLN A 76 20.40 -11.71 37.74
N GLN A 77 20.99 -10.54 37.51
CA GLN A 77 21.58 -9.73 38.58
C GLN A 77 20.52 -9.15 39.55
N ILE A 78 19.32 -8.82 39.06
CA ILE A 78 18.22 -8.38 39.94
C ILE A 78 17.69 -9.55 40.76
N GLU A 79 17.56 -10.74 40.18
CA GLU A 79 17.21 -11.96 40.92
C GLU A 79 18.22 -12.25 42.05
N GLN A 80 19.52 -12.15 41.76
CA GLN A 80 20.58 -12.25 42.76
C GLN A 80 20.45 -11.17 43.84
N SER A 81 20.26 -9.90 43.46
CA SER A 81 20.08 -8.79 44.41
C SER A 81 18.85 -8.97 45.31
N CYS A 82 17.77 -9.52 44.76
CA CYS A 82 16.55 -9.87 45.49
C CYS A 82 16.76 -11.04 46.46
N GLN A 83 17.57 -12.04 46.09
CA GLN A 83 17.94 -13.12 47.00
C GLN A 83 18.81 -12.60 48.16
N LEU A 84 19.82 -11.76 47.86
CA LEU A 84 20.66 -11.13 48.89
C LEU A 84 19.85 -10.27 49.88
N GLY A 85 18.78 -9.61 49.42
CA GLY A 85 17.86 -8.87 50.29
C GLY A 85 17.08 -9.75 51.26
N LYS A 86 16.71 -10.97 50.84
CA LYS A 86 16.06 -11.98 51.68
C LYS A 86 17.01 -12.61 52.69
N ASP A 87 18.23 -12.93 52.25
CA ASP A 87 19.27 -13.52 53.11
C ASP A 87 19.66 -12.59 54.28
N LEU A 88 19.41 -11.27 54.14
CA LEU A 88 19.60 -10.23 55.15
C LEU A 88 18.34 -9.89 55.98
N GLU A 89 17.26 -10.68 55.85
CA GLU A 89 15.95 -10.46 56.50
C GLU A 89 15.36 -9.04 56.29
N ILE A 90 15.66 -8.40 55.15
CA ILE A 90 15.14 -7.07 54.83
C ILE A 90 13.69 -7.21 54.33
N GLU A 91 12.72 -7.33 55.25
CA GLU A 91 11.27 -7.40 54.95
C GLU A 91 10.82 -6.31 53.95
N ALA A 92 11.46 -5.13 54.04
CA ALA A 92 11.19 -3.99 53.17
C ALA A 92 11.64 -4.19 51.70
N SER A 93 12.38 -5.25 51.37
CA SER A 93 12.88 -5.59 50.03
C SER A 93 11.97 -6.54 49.23
N ASP A 94 11.09 -7.28 49.91
CA ASP A 94 10.15 -8.21 49.25
C ASP A 94 9.22 -7.48 48.28
N ASN A 95 8.66 -6.33 48.67
CA ASN A 95 7.68 -5.62 47.84
C ASN A 95 8.26 -5.17 46.47
N PRO A 96 9.43 -4.50 46.38
CA PRO A 96 10.11 -4.26 45.10
C PRO A 96 10.33 -5.53 44.26
N CYS A 97 10.79 -6.63 44.88
CA CYS A 97 11.13 -7.87 44.18
C CYS A 97 9.90 -8.66 43.70
N ILE A 98 8.81 -8.67 44.47
CA ILE A 98 7.51 -9.24 44.07
C ILE A 98 6.92 -8.44 42.90
N HIS A 99 6.95 -7.11 42.99
CA HIS A 99 6.47 -6.21 41.94
C HIS A 99 7.29 -6.35 40.64
N TYR A 100 8.62 -6.47 40.76
CA TYR A 100 9.52 -6.82 39.65
C TYR A 100 9.11 -8.14 38.97
N ASN A 101 8.95 -9.22 39.73
CA ASN A 101 8.56 -10.53 39.19
C ASN A 101 7.20 -10.50 38.49
N GLN A 102 6.25 -9.70 38.98
CA GLN A 102 4.92 -9.59 38.37
C GLN A 102 4.90 -8.76 37.08
N GLN A 103 5.69 -7.68 37.00
CA GLN A 103 5.69 -6.79 35.84
C GLN A 103 6.68 -7.22 34.75
N SER A 104 7.92 -7.51 35.12
CA SER A 104 9.00 -7.77 34.16
C SER A 104 8.76 -9.05 33.38
N MET A 105 8.17 -10.08 34.01
CA MET A 105 7.84 -11.34 33.34
C MET A 105 6.83 -11.17 32.20
N ASN A 106 5.89 -10.22 32.30
CA ASN A 106 4.94 -9.97 31.21
C ASN A 106 5.66 -9.40 29.99
N PHE A 107 6.48 -8.36 30.18
CA PHE A 107 7.30 -7.79 29.11
C PHE A 107 8.29 -8.80 28.54
N LEU A 108 8.99 -9.57 29.38
CA LEU A 108 9.92 -10.60 28.92
C LEU A 108 9.23 -11.68 28.08
N ASN A 109 8.02 -12.11 28.46
CA ASN A 109 7.23 -13.05 27.68
C ASN A 109 6.79 -12.46 26.33
N GLU A 110 6.33 -11.21 26.31
CA GLU A 110 5.95 -10.49 25.08
C GLU A 110 7.16 -10.33 24.14
N ILE A 111 8.27 -9.81 24.66
CA ILE A 111 9.56 -9.68 23.96
C ILE A 111 9.98 -11.04 23.38
N ASN A 112 9.95 -12.11 24.17
CA ASN A 112 10.33 -13.46 23.72
C ASN A 112 9.42 -13.96 22.60
N ASN A 113 8.10 -13.79 22.72
CA ASN A 113 7.14 -14.25 21.72
C ASN A 113 7.32 -13.50 20.39
N ASN A 114 7.35 -12.17 20.44
CA ASN A 114 7.45 -11.31 19.26
C ASN A 114 8.84 -11.48 18.59
N ARG A 115 9.92 -11.59 19.38
CA ARG A 115 11.26 -11.93 18.88
C ARG A 115 11.28 -13.30 18.22
N ASN A 116 10.64 -14.32 18.81
CA ASN A 116 10.56 -15.65 18.21
C ASN A 116 9.73 -15.67 16.92
N ASN A 117 8.71 -14.81 16.78
CA ASN A 117 7.98 -14.66 15.52
C ASN A 117 8.87 -14.07 14.43
N VAL A 118 9.56 -12.95 14.72
CA VAL A 118 10.55 -12.32 13.82
C VAL A 118 11.64 -13.32 13.42
N ILE A 119 12.21 -14.03 14.38
CA ILE A 119 13.24 -15.04 14.14
C ILE A 119 12.70 -16.21 13.33
N ARG A 120 11.51 -16.75 13.60
CA ARG A 120 10.94 -17.87 12.82
C ARG A 120 10.62 -17.49 11.37
N ILE A 121 10.27 -16.22 11.11
CA ILE A 121 10.11 -15.69 9.75
C ILE A 121 11.47 -15.65 9.02
N ILE A 122 12.53 -15.36 9.76
CA ILE A 122 13.90 -15.15 9.28
C ILE A 122 14.68 -16.49 9.10
N GLU A 123 14.52 -17.44 10.03
CA GLU A 123 15.26 -18.70 10.15
C GLU A 123 14.64 -19.87 9.35
N GLN A 124 13.78 -19.59 8.37
CA GLN A 124 13.26 -20.59 7.44
C GLN A 124 14.10 -20.83 6.15
N PRO A 125 15.45 -21.01 6.21
CA PRO A 125 16.17 -21.70 5.14
C PRO A 125 16.73 -23.06 5.60
N SER A 126 15.86 -24.05 5.87
CA SER A 126 16.24 -25.47 5.74
C SER A 126 15.03 -26.40 5.60
N THR A 127 14.88 -26.97 4.40
CA THR A 127 13.89 -28.00 4.01
C THR A 127 12.40 -27.60 4.04
N ASN A 128 11.70 -27.87 2.94
CA ASN A 128 10.23 -27.78 2.79
C ASN A 128 9.58 -26.37 2.71
N VAL A 129 9.95 -25.64 1.65
CA VAL A 129 9.05 -24.83 0.80
C VAL A 129 7.91 -24.08 1.53
N LEU A 130 8.23 -22.93 2.11
CA LEU A 130 7.27 -21.81 2.17
C LEU A 130 7.51 -20.90 0.96
N ARG A 131 6.56 -20.98 0.03
CA ARG A 131 6.65 -20.43 -1.33
C ARG A 131 6.28 -18.95 -1.33
N PHE A 132 7.15 -18.09 -0.80
CA PHE A 132 7.06 -16.66 -1.07
C PHE A 132 7.03 -16.44 -2.59
N ARG A 133 6.12 -15.55 -3.03
CA ARG A 133 5.64 -15.54 -4.41
C ARG A 133 6.80 -15.22 -5.36
N ARG A 134 6.98 -16.04 -6.40
CA ARG A 134 8.07 -15.89 -7.38
C ARG A 134 7.94 -14.56 -8.11
N SER A 135 8.64 -13.52 -7.66
CA SER A 135 9.08 -12.46 -8.57
C SER A 135 10.15 -13.05 -9.49
N LEU A 136 10.07 -12.78 -10.79
CA LEU A 136 10.98 -13.33 -11.79
C LEU A 136 12.29 -12.53 -11.78
N ILE A 137 13.15 -12.85 -10.82
CA ILE A 137 14.44 -12.18 -10.60
C ILE A 137 15.43 -12.57 -11.71
N ASN A 138 15.38 -11.83 -12.82
CA ASN A 138 16.50 -11.75 -13.77
C ASN A 138 17.48 -10.69 -13.26
N LEU A 139 18.25 -11.02 -12.22
CA LEU A 139 19.50 -10.30 -11.94
C LEU A 139 20.49 -10.68 -13.04
N ILE A 140 20.69 -9.80 -14.02
CA ILE A 140 21.44 -10.13 -15.24
C ILE A 140 22.93 -10.24 -14.91
N GLY A 141 23.44 -11.47 -14.77
CA GLY A 141 24.88 -11.70 -14.64
C GLY A 141 25.34 -12.94 -13.89
N ARG A 142 24.88 -14.15 -14.27
CA ARG A 142 25.47 -15.44 -13.82
C ARG A 142 25.32 -15.88 -12.34
N THR A 143 24.34 -15.42 -11.56
CA THR A 143 23.73 -16.27 -10.51
C THR A 143 22.36 -15.76 -10.07
N ALA A 144 21.29 -16.46 -10.47
CA ALA A 144 19.98 -16.25 -9.87
C ALA A 144 19.84 -17.18 -8.66
N ASN A 145 20.06 -16.67 -7.44
CA ASN A 145 19.68 -17.29 -6.15
C ASN A 145 19.74 -16.33 -4.95
N VAL A 146 20.54 -15.25 -5.04
CA VAL A 146 20.86 -14.13 -4.11
C VAL A 146 19.95 -13.82 -2.92
N LEU A 147 18.64 -14.07 -3.00
CA LEU A 147 17.64 -13.73 -1.99
C LEU A 147 17.14 -14.95 -1.18
N PHE A 148 17.76 -16.14 -1.33
CA PHE A 148 17.30 -17.40 -0.75
C PHE A 148 18.26 -18.07 0.26
N GLY A 149 18.91 -17.27 1.12
CA GLY A 149 19.28 -17.74 2.45
C GLY A 149 20.44 -18.72 2.58
N THR A 150 21.42 -18.70 1.68
CA THR A 150 22.75 -19.31 1.90
C THR A 150 23.86 -18.30 1.64
N CYS A 151 24.85 -18.23 2.53
CA CYS A 151 25.95 -17.23 2.47
C CYS A 151 26.94 -17.41 1.31
N ASP A 152 26.72 -18.36 0.41
CA ASP A 152 27.63 -18.69 -0.71
C ASP A 152 27.32 -17.92 -2.01
N ASP A 153 26.24 -17.13 -2.05
CA ASP A 153 25.90 -16.28 -3.21
C ASP A 153 26.72 -14.97 -3.20
N GLN A 154 27.60 -14.81 -4.18
CA GLN A 154 28.55 -13.67 -4.32
C GLN A 154 27.87 -12.29 -4.31
N ASP A 155 26.64 -12.21 -4.83
CA ASP A 155 25.85 -10.98 -4.87
C ASP A 155 25.35 -10.53 -3.49
N ALA A 156 25.07 -11.47 -2.57
CA ALA A 156 24.65 -11.14 -1.20
C ALA A 156 25.81 -10.54 -0.39
N GLU A 157 27.01 -11.11 -0.53
CA GLU A 157 28.23 -10.57 0.06
C GLU A 157 28.53 -9.15 -0.46
N TYR A 158 28.33 -8.90 -1.75
CA TYR A 158 28.49 -7.57 -2.35
C TYR A 158 27.58 -6.52 -1.70
N PHE A 159 26.28 -6.79 -1.51
CA PHE A 159 25.37 -5.84 -0.87
C PHE A 159 25.66 -5.67 0.63
N CYS A 160 25.97 -6.74 1.37
CA CYS A 160 26.41 -6.63 2.76
C CYS A 160 27.69 -5.77 2.91
N LYS A 161 28.65 -5.90 1.98
CA LYS A 161 29.83 -5.04 1.94
C LYS A 161 29.46 -3.58 1.68
N LYS A 162 28.59 -3.30 0.72
CA LYS A 162 28.13 -1.93 0.39
C LYS A 162 27.37 -1.26 1.53
N ILE A 163 26.59 -2.03 2.30
CA ILE A 163 25.94 -1.58 3.54
C ILE A 163 26.98 -1.18 4.59
N ARG A 164 27.99 -2.03 4.85
CA ARG A 164 29.09 -1.71 5.79
C ARG A 164 29.90 -0.48 5.37
N GLU A 165 30.16 -0.32 4.07
CA GLU A 165 30.81 0.88 3.53
C GLU A 165 30.00 2.14 3.87
N LEU A 166 28.67 2.14 3.65
CA LEU A 166 27.77 3.24 4.00
C LEU A 166 27.71 3.53 5.51
N GLU A 167 27.60 2.49 6.35
CA GLU A 167 27.64 2.63 7.82
C GLU A 167 28.95 3.26 8.29
N SER A 168 30.09 2.78 7.78
CA SER A 168 31.43 3.28 8.14
C SER A 168 31.65 4.75 7.73
N ALA A 169 31.08 5.15 6.60
CA ALA A 169 31.12 6.53 6.11
C ALA A 169 30.14 7.46 6.84
N LYS A 170 29.24 6.93 7.68
CA LYS A 170 28.08 7.65 8.27
C LYS A 170 27.23 8.36 7.21
N ALA A 171 27.18 7.80 6.00
CA ALA A 171 26.41 8.34 4.89
C ALA A 171 24.95 7.88 4.96
N GLN A 172 24.01 8.72 4.54
CA GLN A 172 22.58 8.35 4.51
C GLN A 172 22.17 7.62 3.22
N LEU A 173 22.99 7.71 2.17
CA LEU A 173 22.71 7.22 0.83
C LEU A 173 24.01 6.75 0.15
N LEU A 174 23.94 5.61 -0.56
CA LEU A 174 24.96 5.14 -1.50
C LEU A 174 24.30 4.72 -2.80
N GLN A 175 24.65 5.38 -3.91
CA GLN A 175 24.14 5.07 -5.24
C GLN A 175 25.08 4.11 -5.97
N VAL A 176 24.55 3.00 -6.46
CA VAL A 176 25.24 2.02 -7.33
C VAL A 176 24.61 2.11 -8.72
N ALA A 177 25.04 3.11 -9.49
CA ALA A 177 24.42 3.51 -10.75
C ALA A 177 24.42 2.39 -11.80
N GLU A 178 25.50 1.60 -11.87
CA GLU A 178 25.64 0.48 -12.83
C GLU A 178 24.58 -0.61 -12.64
N THR A 179 24.03 -0.77 -11.43
CA THR A 179 23.04 -1.80 -11.08
C THR A 179 21.65 -1.25 -10.77
N GLN A 180 21.37 0.02 -11.07
CA GLN A 180 20.08 0.69 -10.82
C GLN A 180 19.60 0.60 -9.35
N ILE A 181 20.55 0.70 -8.41
CA ILE A 181 20.34 0.50 -6.97
C ILE A 181 20.75 1.74 -6.18
N ASN A 182 19.90 2.14 -5.24
CA ASN A 182 20.25 3.04 -4.14
C ASN A 182 20.16 2.28 -2.81
N ILE A 183 21.13 2.45 -1.91
CA ILE A 183 21.12 1.91 -0.55
C ILE A 183 20.90 3.07 0.43
N VAL A 184 19.95 2.92 1.36
CA VAL A 184 19.50 3.95 2.31
C VAL A 184 19.56 3.41 3.73
N GLN A 185 19.96 4.24 4.69
CA GLN A 185 19.86 3.90 6.11
C GLN A 185 18.39 3.97 6.59
N SER A 186 17.93 2.95 7.34
CA SER A 186 16.61 2.96 7.98
C SER A 186 16.56 3.91 9.20
N ILE A 187 15.36 4.25 9.64
CA ILE A 187 15.08 5.24 10.70
C ILE A 187 15.11 4.62 12.10
N VAL A 188 15.22 3.29 12.20
CA VAL A 188 15.30 2.57 13.48
C VAL A 188 16.63 2.86 14.18
N THR A 189 16.66 3.92 14.99
CA THR A 189 17.83 4.35 15.77
C THR A 189 17.92 3.62 17.11
N ASN A 190 19.04 2.95 17.36
CA ASN A 190 19.32 2.33 18.67
C ASN A 190 19.66 3.39 19.74
N VAL A 191 19.08 3.26 20.94
CA VAL A 191 19.41 4.08 22.11
C VAL A 191 20.13 3.21 23.15
N ASN A 192 21.38 3.58 23.47
CA ASN A 192 22.30 2.75 24.28
C ASN A 192 22.52 3.28 25.71
N ASP A 193 22.14 4.53 25.98
CA ASP A 193 22.56 5.27 27.19
C ASP A 193 21.97 4.70 28.51
N SER A 194 20.81 4.06 28.45
CA SER A 194 20.15 3.46 29.62
C SER A 194 20.86 2.22 30.15
N LEU A 195 21.57 1.47 29.30
CA LEU A 195 22.31 0.26 29.68
C LEU A 195 23.53 0.62 30.55
N ILE A 196 24.28 1.65 30.13
CA ILE A 196 25.41 2.22 30.88
C ILE A 196 25.00 2.70 32.28
N GLN A 197 23.76 3.20 32.42
CA GLN A 197 23.23 3.62 33.72
C GLN A 197 22.96 2.43 34.66
N ILE A 198 22.54 1.26 34.15
CA ILE A 198 22.33 0.06 34.97
C ILE A 198 23.65 -0.50 35.50
N GLU A 199 24.69 -0.60 34.68
CA GLU A 199 26.03 -1.06 35.12
C GLU A 199 26.56 -0.21 36.30
N LYS A 200 26.32 1.10 36.24
CA LYS A 200 26.72 2.05 37.28
C LYS A 200 25.95 1.83 38.60
N ILE A 201 24.66 1.53 38.52
CA ILE A 201 23.83 1.22 39.69
C ILE A 201 24.23 -0.14 40.29
N GLU A 202 24.58 -1.12 39.46
CA GLU A 202 25.02 -2.44 39.90
C GLU A 202 26.33 -2.38 40.72
N GLY A 203 27.30 -1.59 40.27
CA GLY A 203 28.51 -1.32 41.06
C GLY A 203 28.19 -0.77 42.46
N SER A 204 27.24 0.17 42.54
CA SER A 204 26.81 0.76 43.82
C SER A 204 26.02 -0.23 44.70
N LEU A 205 25.21 -1.13 44.12
CA LEU A 205 24.51 -2.18 44.86
C LEU A 205 25.50 -3.14 45.55
N LYS A 206 26.52 -3.59 44.81
CA LYS A 206 27.56 -4.48 45.34
C LYS A 206 28.39 -3.82 46.45
N GLU A 207 28.72 -2.53 46.30
CA GLU A 207 29.39 -1.74 47.33
C GLU A 207 28.55 -1.64 48.61
N LYS A 208 27.26 -1.29 48.49
CA LYS A 208 26.32 -1.18 49.62
C LYS A 208 26.08 -2.50 50.34
N TYR A 209 25.99 -3.60 49.60
CA TYR A 209 25.90 -4.95 50.16
C TYR A 209 27.14 -5.31 50.99
N ASN A 210 28.35 -5.05 50.45
CA ASN A 210 29.59 -5.28 51.19
C ASN A 210 29.70 -4.40 52.45
N HIS A 211 29.20 -3.16 52.40
CA HIS A 211 29.15 -2.29 53.57
C HIS A 211 28.24 -2.87 54.67
N LEU A 212 27.06 -3.39 54.30
CA LEU A 212 26.12 -4.03 55.23
C LEU A 212 26.71 -5.25 55.95
N LEU A 213 27.50 -6.09 55.26
CA LEU A 213 28.16 -7.25 55.86
C LEU A 213 29.19 -6.89 56.96
N HIS A 214 29.74 -5.68 56.92
CA HIS A 214 30.81 -5.24 57.83
C HIS A 214 30.34 -4.30 58.96
N GLU A 215 29.13 -3.77 58.91
CA GLU A 215 28.68 -2.73 59.84
C GLU A 215 27.93 -3.31 61.05
N VAL A 216 28.58 -3.26 62.21
CA VAL A 216 28.06 -3.82 63.48
C VAL A 216 27.14 -2.84 64.23
N GLN A 217 27.07 -1.57 63.80
CA GLN A 217 26.24 -0.55 64.45
C GLN A 217 24.82 -0.52 63.88
N VAL A 218 23.82 -0.91 64.69
CA VAL A 218 22.40 -1.01 64.33
C VAL A 218 21.85 0.21 63.56
N GLN A 219 22.22 1.44 63.97
CA GLN A 219 21.76 2.67 63.30
C GLN A 219 22.30 2.80 61.87
N LYS A 220 23.57 2.44 61.63
CA LYS A 220 24.15 2.47 60.30
C LYS A 220 23.73 1.28 59.44
N ALA A 221 23.55 0.11 60.04
CA ALA A 221 22.95 -1.04 59.36
C ALA A 221 21.55 -0.68 58.81
N ALA A 222 20.72 0.01 59.60
CA ALA A 222 19.42 0.52 59.15
C ALA A 222 19.53 1.53 57.99
N ILE A 223 20.54 2.42 58.00
CA ILE A 223 20.82 3.34 56.88
C ILE A 223 21.22 2.55 55.63
N GLY A 224 22.16 1.60 55.76
CA GLY A 224 22.59 0.74 54.66
C GLY A 224 21.45 -0.08 54.04
N MET A 225 20.50 -0.57 54.85
CA MET A 225 19.30 -1.26 54.36
C MET A 225 18.41 -0.35 53.50
N VAL A 226 18.24 0.92 53.91
CA VAL A 226 17.51 1.93 53.13
C VAL A 226 18.26 2.28 51.84
N GLU A 227 19.57 2.43 51.88
CA GLU A 227 20.40 2.72 50.71
C GLU A 227 20.45 1.57 49.69
N PHE A 228 20.48 0.33 50.16
CA PHE A 228 20.38 -0.88 49.35
C PHE A 228 19.00 -0.98 48.70
N LYS A 229 17.92 -0.87 49.50
CA LYS A 229 16.54 -0.85 48.99
C LYS A 229 16.33 0.25 47.94
N THR A 230 16.89 1.44 48.17
CA THR A 230 16.78 2.56 47.22
C THR A 230 17.48 2.25 45.90
N ALA A 231 18.70 1.70 45.94
CA ALA A 231 19.43 1.32 44.73
C ALA A 231 18.74 0.17 43.98
N LEU A 232 18.20 -0.82 44.70
CA LEU A 232 17.45 -1.94 44.11
C LEU A 232 16.17 -1.44 43.42
N THR A 233 15.43 -0.54 44.07
CA THR A 233 14.22 0.09 43.50
C THR A 233 14.56 0.92 42.25
N GLN A 234 15.69 1.63 42.25
CA GLN A 234 16.20 2.37 41.09
C GLN A 234 16.57 1.44 39.93
N LYS A 235 17.28 0.33 40.21
CA LYS A 235 17.66 -0.67 39.20
C LYS A 235 16.42 -1.31 38.55
N ILE A 236 15.44 -1.73 39.36
CA ILE A 236 14.16 -2.29 38.89
C ILE A 236 13.39 -1.26 38.03
N SER A 237 13.33 0.00 38.46
CA SER A 237 12.64 1.06 37.70
C SER A 237 13.29 1.31 36.33
N LEU A 238 14.62 1.29 36.27
CA LEU A 238 15.37 1.48 35.02
C LEU A 238 15.27 0.26 34.11
N LEU A 239 15.28 -0.97 34.64
CA LEU A 239 14.98 -2.16 33.84
C LEU A 239 13.56 -2.12 33.27
N ASN A 240 12.56 -1.73 34.05
CA ASN A 240 11.18 -1.61 33.55
C ASN A 240 11.06 -0.60 32.39
N LEU A 241 11.82 0.50 32.41
CA LEU A 241 11.91 1.44 31.30
C LEU A 241 12.53 0.77 30.05
N ILE A 242 13.65 0.04 30.22
CA ILE A 242 14.31 -0.69 29.13
C ILE A 242 13.39 -1.77 28.55
N LEU A 243 12.70 -2.55 29.39
CA LEU A 243 11.75 -3.57 28.97
C LEU A 243 10.57 -2.98 28.20
N THR A 244 9.98 -1.88 28.69
CA THR A 244 8.88 -1.19 27.99
C THR A 244 9.33 -0.68 26.62
N GLN A 245 10.51 -0.05 26.54
CA GLN A 245 11.06 0.43 25.29
C GLN A 245 11.39 -0.73 24.33
N TYR A 246 11.98 -1.81 24.84
CA TYR A 246 12.43 -2.95 24.04
C TYR A 246 11.27 -3.84 23.57
N ALA A 247 10.17 -3.91 24.33
CA ALA A 247 8.91 -4.50 23.88
C ALA A 247 8.35 -3.71 22.68
N TYR A 248 8.24 -2.38 22.78
CA TYR A 248 7.80 -1.53 21.67
C TYR A 248 8.73 -1.59 20.44
N GLU A 249 10.05 -1.63 20.64
CA GLU A 249 11.03 -1.84 19.55
C GLU A 249 10.83 -3.19 18.87
N THR A 250 10.58 -4.26 19.65
CA THR A 250 10.34 -5.62 19.14
C THR A 250 9.02 -5.72 18.38
N GLU A 251 7.93 -5.18 18.94
CA GLU A 251 6.61 -5.11 18.29
C GLU A 251 6.69 -4.31 16.99
N THR A 252 7.42 -3.19 16.98
CA THR A 252 7.65 -2.38 15.77
C THR A 252 8.42 -3.18 14.72
N LEU A 253 9.44 -3.94 15.10
CA LEU A 253 10.21 -4.79 14.19
C LEU A 253 9.35 -5.93 13.61
N GLU A 254 8.54 -6.58 14.44
CA GLU A 254 7.59 -7.61 14.01
C GLU A 254 6.55 -7.05 13.03
N ASN A 255 5.95 -5.90 13.35
CA ASN A 255 5.00 -5.22 12.47
C ASN A 255 5.64 -4.81 11.13
N ILE A 256 6.87 -4.29 11.14
CA ILE A 256 7.66 -3.99 9.93
C ILE A 256 7.80 -5.24 9.04
N VAL A 257 8.25 -6.36 9.63
CA VAL A 257 8.50 -7.61 8.90
C VAL A 257 7.19 -8.20 8.37
N ASN A 258 6.17 -8.34 9.22
CA ASN A 258 4.86 -8.88 8.83
C ASN A 258 4.18 -8.05 7.73
N THR A 259 4.30 -6.72 7.77
CA THR A 259 3.77 -5.84 6.71
C THR A 259 4.49 -6.09 5.38
N ALA A 260 5.82 -6.24 5.40
CA ALA A 260 6.60 -6.58 4.20
C ALA A 260 6.29 -7.98 3.64
N LEU A 261 6.02 -8.98 4.50
CA LEU A 261 5.56 -10.31 4.06
C LEU A 261 4.18 -10.27 3.38
N GLN A 262 3.35 -9.30 3.72
CA GLN A 262 2.03 -9.07 3.11
C GLN A 262 2.11 -8.21 1.84
N GLU A 263 3.31 -8.03 1.26
CA GLU A 263 3.57 -7.20 0.07
C GLU A 263 3.26 -5.69 0.30
N PHE A 264 3.23 -5.22 1.56
CA PHE A 264 3.00 -3.82 1.93
C PHE A 264 4.24 -3.14 2.53
N VAL A 265 4.39 -1.83 2.32
CA VAL A 265 5.50 -1.03 2.88
C VAL A 265 5.09 -0.41 4.22
N HIS A 266 5.75 -0.85 5.30
CA HIS A 266 5.56 -0.22 6.62
C HIS A 266 6.24 1.15 6.69
N SER A 267 5.58 2.15 7.30
CA SER A 267 6.04 3.55 7.33
C SER A 267 7.40 3.77 8.00
N ASN A 268 7.76 2.88 8.93
CA ASN A 268 9.00 2.99 9.70
C ASN A 268 10.23 2.41 8.97
N ILE A 269 10.03 1.71 7.83
CA ILE A 269 11.13 1.15 7.03
C ILE A 269 11.97 2.28 6.38
N ILE A 270 11.30 3.31 5.87
CA ILE A 270 11.89 4.48 5.21
C ILE A 270 10.88 5.63 5.13
N ASN A 271 11.33 6.88 5.29
CA ASN A 271 10.47 8.05 5.18
C ASN A 271 10.04 8.28 3.72
N ILE A 272 8.74 8.51 3.50
CA ILE A 272 8.18 8.83 2.18
C ILE A 272 8.89 10.01 1.49
N ASN A 273 9.29 11.03 2.25
CA ASN A 273 10.00 12.18 1.72
C ASN A 273 11.39 11.77 1.19
N SER A 274 12.06 10.83 1.85
CA SER A 274 13.35 10.26 1.41
C SER A 274 13.19 9.41 0.15
N ILE A 275 12.10 8.63 0.02
CA ILE A 275 11.80 7.93 -1.24
C ILE A 275 11.57 8.95 -2.37
N VAL A 276 10.67 9.92 -2.16
CA VAL A 276 10.31 10.93 -3.17
C VAL A 276 11.51 11.77 -3.59
N GLN A 277 12.39 12.13 -2.65
CA GLN A 277 13.65 12.82 -2.97
C GLN A 277 14.53 11.96 -3.86
N GLN A 278 14.76 10.69 -3.51
CA GLN A 278 15.60 9.81 -4.34
C GLN A 278 14.99 9.55 -5.72
N LEU A 279 13.67 9.43 -5.84
CA LEU A 279 12.98 9.36 -7.12
C LEU A 279 13.20 10.61 -7.99
N ARG A 280 13.39 11.80 -7.39
CA ARG A 280 13.77 13.01 -8.12
C ARG A 280 15.24 12.99 -8.55
N GLU A 281 16.13 12.53 -7.68
CA GLU A 281 17.58 12.47 -7.93
C GLU A 281 17.95 11.46 -9.02
N ILE A 282 17.35 10.26 -9.04
CA ILE A 282 17.63 9.23 -10.07
C ILE A 282 17.10 9.61 -11.45
N LYS A 283 16.23 10.63 -11.57
CA LYS A 283 15.53 10.97 -12.81
C LYS A 283 16.45 11.34 -13.97
N SER A 284 17.64 11.88 -13.69
CA SER A 284 18.68 12.16 -14.69
C SER A 284 19.51 10.94 -15.08
N ASN A 285 19.49 9.89 -14.26
CA ASN A 285 20.38 8.73 -14.34
C ASN A 285 19.64 7.45 -14.79
N LEU A 286 18.38 7.57 -15.22
CA LEU A 286 17.59 6.45 -15.72
C LEU A 286 18.17 5.92 -17.05
N PRO A 287 18.07 4.60 -17.31
CA PRO A 287 18.48 4.03 -18.60
C PRO A 287 17.73 4.65 -19.78
N LEU A 288 18.40 4.71 -20.94
CA LEU A 288 17.82 5.25 -22.17
C LEU A 288 16.51 4.52 -22.53
N GLY A 289 15.45 5.31 -22.74
CA GLY A 289 14.13 4.80 -23.11
C GLY A 289 13.21 4.42 -21.94
N LEU A 290 13.71 4.46 -20.70
CA LEU A 290 12.94 4.26 -19.47
C LEU A 290 12.65 5.59 -18.77
N LYS A 291 11.53 5.64 -18.06
CA LYS A 291 11.04 6.78 -17.30
C LYS A 291 10.45 6.32 -15.97
N LEU A 292 10.43 7.22 -15.00
CA LEU A 292 9.60 7.06 -13.82
C LEU A 292 8.11 7.26 -14.16
N PRO A 293 7.19 6.58 -13.47
CA PRO A 293 5.74 6.76 -13.65
C PRO A 293 5.32 8.23 -13.48
N PRO A 294 4.31 8.69 -14.23
CA PRO A 294 3.92 10.10 -14.22
C PRO A 294 3.47 10.55 -12.83
N ASN A 295 3.98 11.69 -12.39
CA ASN A 295 3.73 12.30 -11.07
C ASN A 295 4.14 11.47 -9.85
N ILE A 296 4.96 10.40 -9.99
CA ILE A 296 5.40 9.59 -8.84
C ILE A 296 6.18 10.43 -7.79
N ASP A 297 6.80 11.52 -8.22
CA ASP A 297 7.49 12.50 -7.38
C ASP A 297 6.56 13.50 -6.65
N LYS A 298 5.25 13.39 -6.87
CA LYS A 298 4.17 14.24 -6.33
C LYS A 298 2.97 13.43 -5.83
N ILE A 299 3.07 12.10 -5.85
CA ILE A 299 1.98 11.18 -5.53
C ILE A 299 1.84 11.05 -4.00
N GLY A 300 0.62 10.80 -3.51
CA GLY A 300 0.41 10.53 -2.09
C GLY A 300 1.01 9.19 -1.67
N LEU A 301 1.43 9.05 -0.40
CA LEU A 301 2.02 7.82 0.15
C LEU A 301 1.21 6.57 -0.21
N SER A 302 -0.11 6.58 0.04
CA SER A 302 -1.01 5.45 -0.27
C SER A 302 -1.02 5.05 -1.75
N ASP A 303 -0.77 6.00 -2.65
CA ASP A 303 -0.78 5.77 -4.09
C ASP A 303 0.60 5.38 -4.61
N LEU A 304 1.69 5.83 -3.97
CA LEU A 304 3.03 5.31 -4.22
C LEU A 304 3.11 3.82 -3.86
N MET A 305 2.61 3.44 -2.69
CA MET A 305 2.68 2.06 -2.20
C MET A 305 1.76 1.09 -2.93
N ARG A 306 0.89 1.56 -3.83
CA ARG A 306 0.18 0.71 -4.81
C ARG A 306 1.00 0.41 -6.07
N LEU A 307 2.10 1.13 -6.28
CA LEU A 307 2.96 1.01 -7.45
C LEU A 307 4.32 0.36 -7.13
N VAL A 308 4.74 0.37 -5.87
CA VAL A 308 6.01 -0.20 -5.41
C VAL A 308 5.79 -1.61 -4.84
N ASP A 309 6.59 -2.59 -5.27
CA ASP A 309 6.64 -3.89 -4.59
C ASP A 309 7.69 -3.86 -3.48
N ILE A 310 7.53 -4.71 -2.47
CA ILE A 310 8.52 -4.90 -1.41
C ILE A 310 8.86 -6.36 -1.23
N SER A 311 10.13 -6.63 -0.97
CA SER A 311 10.63 -7.92 -0.48
C SER A 311 11.60 -7.69 0.68
N VAL A 312 11.66 -8.62 1.62
CA VAL A 312 12.59 -8.60 2.75
C VAL A 312 13.43 -9.88 2.75
N VAL A 313 14.73 -9.74 2.99
CA VAL A 313 15.68 -10.86 3.16
C VAL A 313 16.56 -10.60 4.37
N TYR A 314 16.99 -11.68 5.03
CA TYR A 314 17.91 -11.63 6.16
C TYR A 314 19.26 -12.21 5.80
N VAL A 315 20.33 -11.46 6.05
CA VAL A 315 21.72 -11.91 5.86
C VAL A 315 22.59 -11.34 6.98
N GLN A 316 23.34 -12.19 7.69
CA GLN A 316 24.37 -11.79 8.67
C GLN A 316 23.91 -10.70 9.67
N ASN A 317 22.79 -10.94 10.38
CA ASN A 317 22.16 -10.00 11.32
C ASN A 317 21.63 -8.68 10.69
N VAL A 318 21.48 -8.62 9.36
CA VAL A 318 20.90 -7.47 8.66
C VAL A 318 19.63 -7.90 7.91
N LEU A 319 18.53 -7.23 8.21
CA LEU A 319 17.31 -7.26 7.40
C LEU A 319 17.45 -6.26 6.25
N ILE A 320 17.32 -6.73 5.02
CA ILE A 320 17.42 -5.93 3.79
C ILE A 320 16.05 -5.91 3.13
N PHE A 321 15.44 -4.73 3.09
CA PHE A 321 14.17 -4.46 2.40
C PHE A 321 14.48 -3.89 1.02
N THR A 322 14.07 -4.58 -0.03
CA THR A 322 14.17 -4.10 -1.41
C THR A 322 12.80 -3.59 -1.85
N LEU A 323 12.73 -2.31 -2.16
CA LEU A 323 11.57 -1.61 -2.71
C LEU A 323 11.76 -1.50 -4.23
N GLU A 324 10.87 -2.12 -5.01
CA GLU A 324 10.93 -2.14 -6.47
C GLU A 324 9.95 -1.13 -7.07
N VAL A 325 10.49 -0.05 -7.64
CA VAL A 325 9.72 1.04 -8.27
C VAL A 325 9.69 0.77 -9.79
N PRO A 326 8.52 0.52 -10.40
CA PRO A 326 8.45 0.15 -11.81
C PRO A 326 8.88 1.31 -12.70
N LEU A 327 9.79 1.03 -13.62
CA LEU A 327 10.16 1.94 -14.70
C LEU A 327 9.23 1.67 -15.88
N ILE A 328 8.62 2.73 -16.39
CA ILE A 328 7.77 2.69 -17.57
C ILE A 328 8.60 2.95 -18.82
N ASN A 329 8.26 2.26 -19.89
CA ASN A 329 8.86 2.53 -21.20
C ASN A 329 8.17 3.72 -21.90
N ASN A 330 8.58 4.02 -23.13
CA ASN A 330 8.08 5.14 -23.92
C ASN A 330 6.69 4.93 -24.58
N TYR A 331 6.00 3.81 -24.32
CA TYR A 331 4.70 3.56 -24.93
C TYR A 331 3.55 4.10 -24.06
N ASP A 332 3.04 5.26 -24.45
CA ASP A 332 1.89 5.91 -23.81
C ASP A 332 0.57 5.43 -24.45
N PHE A 333 -0.23 4.63 -23.73
CA PHE A 333 -1.55 4.18 -24.18
C PHE A 333 -2.69 4.87 -23.41
N ILE A 334 -3.80 5.13 -24.10
CA ILE A 334 -5.09 5.44 -23.45
C ILE A 334 -5.87 4.14 -23.36
N LEU A 335 -6.27 3.75 -22.14
CA LEU A 335 -7.01 2.53 -21.90
C LEU A 335 -8.52 2.77 -22.00
N TYR A 336 -9.18 1.96 -22.82
CA TYR A 336 -10.62 1.94 -23.01
C TYR A 336 -11.20 0.61 -22.55
N LYS A 337 -12.29 0.65 -21.79
CA LYS A 337 -13.15 -0.50 -21.52
C LYS A 337 -14.11 -0.66 -22.68
N ILE A 338 -14.21 -1.88 -23.21
CA ILE A 338 -15.05 -2.21 -24.35
C ILE A 338 -16.42 -2.64 -23.83
N LEU A 339 -17.47 -1.91 -24.21
CA LEU A 339 -18.85 -2.22 -23.84
C LEU A 339 -19.67 -2.51 -25.11
N PRO A 340 -19.84 -3.78 -25.52
CA PRO A 340 -20.76 -4.14 -26.59
C PRO A 340 -22.20 -3.78 -26.23
N LEU A 341 -22.91 -3.13 -27.14
CA LEU A 341 -24.29 -2.67 -26.94
C LEU A 341 -25.20 -3.24 -28.03
N PRO A 342 -26.37 -3.80 -27.67
CA PRO A 342 -27.33 -4.29 -28.66
C PRO A 342 -27.86 -3.14 -29.53
N VAL A 343 -27.65 -3.25 -30.84
CA VAL A 343 -28.23 -2.35 -31.84
C VAL A 343 -29.54 -2.95 -32.32
N LYS A 344 -30.59 -2.13 -32.34
CA LYS A 344 -31.92 -2.56 -32.77
C LYS A 344 -31.94 -2.75 -34.29
N ILE A 345 -32.44 -3.88 -34.77
CA ILE A 345 -32.56 -4.17 -36.21
C ILE A 345 -34.02 -4.01 -36.66
N LYS A 346 -34.93 -4.75 -36.02
CA LYS A 346 -36.38 -4.69 -36.31
C LYS A 346 -37.17 -5.34 -35.18
N ASN A 347 -38.28 -4.72 -34.77
CA ASN A 347 -39.12 -5.19 -33.65
C ASN A 347 -38.22 -5.49 -32.43
N ASP A 348 -38.31 -6.67 -31.82
CA ASP A 348 -37.49 -7.06 -30.66
C ASP A 348 -36.22 -7.85 -31.04
N LEU A 349 -35.78 -7.74 -32.30
CA LEU A 349 -34.53 -8.34 -32.80
C LEU A 349 -33.38 -7.33 -32.71
N TYR A 350 -32.35 -7.72 -31.98
CA TYR A 350 -31.12 -6.96 -31.75
C TYR A 350 -29.91 -7.69 -32.33
N ALA A 351 -28.95 -6.93 -32.82
CA ALA A 351 -27.61 -7.39 -33.15
C ALA A 351 -26.64 -6.96 -32.04
N ILE A 352 -25.84 -7.90 -31.54
CA ILE A 352 -24.76 -7.66 -30.58
C ILE A 352 -23.46 -8.07 -31.26
N ILE A 353 -22.44 -7.25 -31.15
CA ILE A 353 -21.09 -7.57 -31.62
C ILE A 353 -20.38 -8.33 -30.49
N GLU A 354 -19.88 -9.52 -30.81
CA GLU A 354 -19.11 -10.31 -29.85
C GLU A 354 -17.69 -9.76 -29.76
N SER A 355 -17.30 -9.30 -28.57
CA SER A 355 -15.97 -8.76 -28.32
C SER A 355 -14.99 -9.88 -28.03
N THR A 356 -13.80 -9.81 -28.63
CA THR A 356 -12.67 -10.70 -28.41
C THR A 356 -11.83 -10.32 -27.19
N SER A 357 -12.03 -9.10 -26.67
CA SER A 357 -11.30 -8.52 -25.53
C SER A 357 -12.19 -7.64 -24.66
N ASP A 358 -11.87 -7.49 -23.38
CA ASP A 358 -12.59 -6.60 -22.45
C ASP A 358 -12.09 -5.15 -22.51
N TYR A 359 -10.82 -4.97 -22.87
CA TYR A 359 -10.13 -3.67 -22.87
C TYR A 359 -9.26 -3.47 -24.12
N LEU A 360 -9.14 -2.21 -24.54
CA LEU A 360 -8.29 -1.74 -25.63
C LEU A 360 -7.38 -0.61 -25.13
N GLY A 361 -6.07 -0.86 -25.06
CA GLY A 361 -5.06 0.18 -24.88
C GLY A 361 -4.66 0.74 -26.24
N LEU A 362 -4.92 2.01 -26.53
CA LEU A 362 -4.59 2.64 -27.81
C LEU A 362 -3.46 3.67 -27.67
N GLY A 363 -2.39 3.50 -28.43
CA GLY A 363 -1.24 4.42 -28.40
C GLY A 363 -1.61 5.79 -28.96
N LYS A 364 -0.93 6.86 -28.49
CA LYS A 364 -1.20 8.25 -28.94
C LYS A 364 -1.17 8.44 -30.47
N SER A 365 -0.31 7.71 -31.18
CA SER A 365 -0.22 7.72 -32.65
C SER A 365 -1.33 6.96 -33.37
N ARG A 366 -2.14 6.16 -32.65
CA ARG A 366 -3.16 5.22 -33.15
C ARG A 366 -2.64 4.13 -34.11
N LEU A 367 -1.32 3.98 -34.22
CA LEU A 367 -0.65 2.94 -35.01
C LEU A 367 -0.53 1.62 -34.23
N TYR A 368 -0.33 1.73 -32.92
CA TYR A 368 -0.12 0.61 -32.00
C TYR A 368 -1.29 0.50 -31.02
N TYR A 369 -1.70 -0.73 -30.70
CA TYR A 369 -2.69 -1.01 -29.68
C TYR A 369 -2.40 -2.32 -28.95
N ILE A 370 -3.09 -2.54 -27.83
CA ILE A 370 -3.04 -3.76 -27.02
C ILE A 370 -4.49 -4.12 -26.69
N GLN A 371 -4.85 -5.39 -26.86
CA GLN A 371 -6.12 -5.94 -26.39
C GLN A 371 -5.85 -6.73 -25.11
N MET A 372 -6.72 -6.58 -24.10
CA MET A 372 -6.58 -7.26 -22.82
C MET A 372 -7.92 -7.80 -22.32
N THR A 373 -7.86 -8.93 -21.63
CA THR A 373 -8.95 -9.49 -20.82
C THR A 373 -8.94 -8.90 -19.41
N LEU A 374 -10.04 -9.06 -18.68
CA LEU A 374 -10.12 -8.64 -17.27
C LEU A 374 -9.02 -9.27 -16.38
N PRO A 375 -8.71 -10.60 -16.44
CA PRO A 375 -7.61 -11.18 -15.69
C PRO A 375 -6.24 -10.55 -15.97
N GLU A 376 -5.95 -10.22 -17.23
CA GLU A 376 -4.69 -9.57 -17.60
C GLU A 376 -4.61 -8.15 -17.04
N LEU A 377 -5.71 -7.40 -17.06
CA LEU A 377 -5.76 -6.07 -16.46
C LEU A 377 -5.61 -6.13 -14.93
N THR A 378 -6.08 -7.19 -14.26
CA THR A 378 -5.87 -7.37 -12.80
C THR A 378 -4.42 -7.64 -12.40
N ASN A 379 -3.54 -8.00 -13.35
CA ASN A 379 -2.10 -8.12 -13.11
C ASN A 379 -1.36 -6.77 -13.21
N CYS A 380 -2.03 -5.68 -13.62
CA CYS A 380 -1.44 -4.36 -13.68
C CYS A 380 -1.49 -3.65 -12.33
N LYS A 381 -0.42 -2.93 -11.97
CA LYS A 381 -0.46 -2.01 -10.83
C LYS A 381 -1.33 -0.82 -11.15
N ARG A 382 -2.18 -0.39 -10.22
CA ARG A 382 -3.17 0.66 -10.44
C ARG A 382 -3.08 1.76 -9.38
N SER A 383 -3.05 3.01 -9.85
CA SER A 383 -3.19 4.19 -8.99
C SER A 383 -4.10 5.22 -9.65
N VAL A 384 -5.27 5.50 -9.06
CA VAL A 384 -6.29 6.42 -9.60
C VAL A 384 -6.68 6.10 -11.06
N GLU A 385 -6.15 6.84 -12.05
CA GLU A 385 -6.35 6.63 -13.50
C GLU A 385 -5.09 6.11 -14.23
N LEU A 386 -4.06 5.69 -13.50
CA LEU A 386 -2.81 5.14 -13.98
C LEU A 386 -2.83 3.60 -13.88
N PHE A 387 -2.48 2.94 -14.98
CA PHE A 387 -2.27 1.50 -15.06
C PHE A 387 -0.84 1.23 -15.52
N ILE A 388 -0.09 0.41 -14.78
CA ILE A 388 1.25 -0.03 -15.14
C ILE A 388 1.20 -1.56 -15.31
N CYS A 389 1.29 -2.00 -16.56
CA CYS A 389 1.11 -3.40 -16.95
C CYS A 389 2.44 -4.06 -17.34
N PRO A 390 2.62 -5.38 -17.14
CA PRO A 390 3.78 -6.10 -17.64
C PRO A 390 3.92 -6.00 -19.18
N HIS A 391 5.15 -5.88 -19.67
CA HIS A 391 5.44 -5.76 -21.11
C HIS A 391 5.25 -7.07 -21.90
N GLU A 392 4.90 -8.18 -21.24
CA GLU A 392 4.56 -9.46 -21.88
C GLU A 392 3.30 -9.38 -22.77
N GLN A 393 2.54 -8.30 -22.64
CA GLN A 393 1.37 -7.97 -23.46
C GLN A 393 1.75 -7.76 -24.93
N GLN A 394 1.06 -8.44 -25.85
CA GLN A 394 1.31 -8.33 -27.29
C GLN A 394 0.93 -6.94 -27.81
N ILE A 395 1.90 -6.22 -28.36
CA ILE A 395 1.69 -4.92 -29.01
C ILE A 395 1.38 -5.15 -30.47
N HIS A 396 0.13 -4.90 -30.85
CA HIS A 396 -0.35 -5.00 -32.22
C HIS A 396 -0.04 -3.73 -32.99
N GLN A 397 0.41 -3.86 -34.24
CA GLN A 397 0.67 -2.74 -35.14
C GLN A 397 -0.22 -2.85 -36.37
N LEU A 398 -1.05 -1.83 -36.61
CA LEU A 398 -1.95 -1.72 -37.78
C LEU A 398 -2.97 -2.86 -37.98
N ASP A 399 -3.02 -3.86 -37.10
CA ASP A 399 -3.97 -4.98 -37.15
C ASP A 399 -5.44 -4.55 -37.23
N ASP A 400 -6.22 -5.39 -37.91
CA ASP A 400 -7.54 -5.07 -38.46
C ASP A 400 -8.70 -5.76 -37.69
N THR A 401 -8.53 -5.91 -36.36
CA THR A 401 -9.53 -6.50 -35.47
C THR A 401 -10.84 -5.70 -35.47
N CYS A 402 -11.94 -6.38 -35.13
CA CYS A 402 -13.27 -5.80 -35.17
C CYS A 402 -13.34 -4.49 -34.36
N GLU A 403 -12.82 -4.54 -33.14
CA GLU A 403 -12.84 -3.47 -32.14
C GLU A 403 -11.98 -2.30 -32.58
N MET A 404 -10.75 -2.55 -33.06
CA MET A 404 -9.85 -1.50 -33.55
C MET A 404 -10.42 -0.81 -34.80
N ARG A 405 -11.01 -1.58 -35.73
CA ARG A 405 -11.67 -1.02 -36.91
C ARG A 405 -12.93 -0.23 -36.55
N ILE A 406 -13.76 -0.70 -35.63
CA ILE A 406 -14.94 0.04 -35.13
C ILE A 406 -14.51 1.34 -34.44
N PHE A 407 -13.48 1.31 -33.60
CA PHE A 407 -12.95 2.51 -32.92
C PHE A 407 -12.51 3.59 -33.93
N ARG A 408 -11.98 3.19 -35.09
CA ARG A 408 -11.61 4.10 -36.19
C ARG A 408 -12.81 4.68 -36.96
N ASN A 409 -14.04 4.38 -36.55
CA ASN A 409 -15.32 4.80 -37.15
C ASN A 409 -15.42 4.48 -38.66
N PRO A 410 -15.58 3.20 -39.02
CA PRO A 410 -15.56 2.74 -40.40
C PRO A 410 -16.89 3.05 -41.09
N ARG A 411 -16.88 3.29 -42.40
CA ARG A 411 -18.11 3.58 -43.19
C ARG A 411 -19.11 2.41 -43.24
N SER A 412 -18.65 1.20 -42.92
CA SER A 412 -19.43 -0.04 -42.89
C SER A 412 -18.86 -0.95 -41.81
N LEU A 413 -19.70 -1.83 -41.25
CA LEU A 413 -19.27 -2.79 -40.24
C LEU A 413 -18.17 -3.71 -40.81
N PRO A 414 -17.03 -3.92 -40.10
CA PRO A 414 -15.95 -4.78 -40.57
C PRO A 414 -16.36 -6.26 -40.68
N ASN A 415 -15.85 -6.95 -41.71
CA ASN A 415 -16.05 -8.39 -41.90
C ASN A 415 -15.39 -9.24 -40.79
N SER A 416 -14.44 -8.67 -40.03
CA SER A 416 -13.81 -9.31 -38.87
C SER A 416 -14.72 -9.34 -37.62
N CYS A 417 -15.89 -8.70 -37.65
CA CYS A 417 -16.83 -8.67 -36.54
C CYS A 417 -17.78 -9.87 -36.53
N ILE A 418 -17.78 -10.63 -35.44
CA ILE A 418 -18.79 -11.67 -35.19
C ILE A 418 -20.05 -11.00 -34.62
N ILE A 419 -21.19 -11.24 -35.27
CA ILE A 419 -22.48 -10.66 -34.90
C ILE A 419 -23.40 -11.78 -34.39
N ARG A 420 -23.97 -11.59 -33.20
CA ARG A 420 -25.01 -12.46 -32.65
C ARG A 420 -26.35 -11.75 -32.68
N TYR A 421 -27.38 -12.45 -33.14
CA TYR A 421 -28.75 -11.94 -33.16
C TYR A 421 -29.53 -12.48 -31.97
N VAL A 422 -30.13 -11.58 -31.19
CA VAL A 422 -30.89 -11.91 -29.99
C VAL A 422 -32.29 -11.33 -30.12
N LYS A 423 -33.31 -12.17 -29.92
CA LYS A 423 -34.71 -11.75 -29.86
C LYS A 423 -35.12 -11.64 -28.39
N SER A 424 -35.15 -10.42 -27.85
CA SER A 424 -35.43 -10.18 -26.43
C SER A 424 -35.84 -8.74 -26.16
N ASN A 425 -36.61 -8.52 -25.10
CA ASN A 425 -36.86 -7.20 -24.53
C ASN A 425 -35.64 -6.78 -23.69
N VAL A 426 -34.58 -6.37 -24.38
CA VAL A 426 -33.30 -6.06 -23.73
C VAL A 426 -33.34 -4.70 -23.05
N ASN A 427 -33.17 -4.70 -21.73
CA ASN A 427 -32.93 -3.52 -20.93
C ASN A 427 -31.56 -3.64 -20.26
N ILE A 428 -30.61 -2.82 -20.68
CA ILE A 428 -29.21 -2.83 -20.25
C ILE A 428 -28.85 -1.45 -19.70
N TRP A 429 -28.16 -1.42 -18.57
CA TRP A 429 -27.72 -0.21 -17.88
C TRP A 429 -26.26 -0.34 -17.44
N HIS A 430 -25.35 0.36 -18.11
CA HIS A 430 -23.94 0.45 -17.73
C HIS A 430 -23.66 1.81 -17.12
N ARG A 431 -23.32 1.85 -15.83
CA ARG A 431 -22.80 3.05 -15.17
C ARG A 431 -21.38 3.32 -15.66
N LEU A 432 -21.09 4.56 -16.07
CA LEU A 432 -19.74 4.98 -16.42
C LEU A 432 -18.93 5.25 -15.15
N GLU A 433 -17.65 4.86 -15.15
CA GLU A 433 -16.84 4.80 -13.92
C GLU A 433 -16.38 6.19 -13.43
N LYS A 434 -16.19 7.15 -14.35
CA LYS A 434 -15.64 8.49 -14.05
C LYS A 434 -16.70 9.58 -13.89
N THR A 435 -17.96 9.29 -14.18
CA THR A 435 -19.02 10.28 -14.28
C THR A 435 -20.30 9.74 -13.68
N ASN A 436 -21.15 10.62 -13.14
CA ASN A 436 -22.48 10.22 -12.68
C ASN A 436 -23.45 10.09 -13.87
N SER A 437 -23.13 9.20 -14.80
CA SER A 437 -23.86 8.98 -16.05
C SER A 437 -23.88 7.50 -16.45
N TRP A 438 -24.82 7.14 -17.33
CA TRP A 438 -25.07 5.77 -17.74
C TRP A 438 -25.20 5.69 -19.25
N VAL A 439 -24.73 4.58 -19.82
CA VAL A 439 -25.01 4.16 -21.20
C VAL A 439 -25.98 2.98 -21.13
N TYR A 440 -27.04 3.04 -21.91
CA TYR A 440 -28.14 2.08 -21.79
C TYR A 440 -28.84 1.80 -23.12
N VAL A 441 -29.52 0.66 -23.15
CA VAL A 441 -30.43 0.22 -24.21
C VAL A 441 -31.72 -0.20 -23.52
N THR A 442 -32.87 0.30 -23.94
CA THR A 442 -34.17 -0.06 -23.36
C THR A 442 -35.32 0.05 -24.36
N ASN A 443 -36.35 -0.77 -24.18
CA ASN A 443 -37.63 -0.66 -24.87
C ASN A 443 -38.67 0.22 -24.16
N GLY A 444 -38.37 0.72 -22.95
CA GLY A 444 -39.25 1.54 -22.13
C GLY A 444 -39.49 0.90 -20.76
N GLU A 445 -38.68 1.29 -19.79
CA GLU A 445 -38.80 0.89 -18.38
C GLU A 445 -39.08 2.09 -17.47
N ASN A 446 -39.52 1.81 -16.25
CA ASN A 446 -39.46 2.77 -15.15
C ASN A 446 -38.25 2.42 -14.29
N VAL A 447 -37.38 3.40 -14.05
CA VAL A 447 -36.22 3.26 -13.15
C VAL A 447 -36.45 4.18 -11.95
N LEU A 448 -35.79 3.91 -10.82
CA LEU A 448 -35.76 4.81 -9.68
C LEU A 448 -34.31 5.22 -9.40
N VAL A 449 -34.02 6.52 -9.49
CA VAL A 449 -32.68 7.07 -9.26
C VAL A 449 -32.66 7.82 -7.93
N LYS A 450 -31.92 7.29 -6.95
CA LYS A 450 -31.72 7.95 -5.66
C LYS A 450 -30.60 8.99 -5.78
N CYS A 451 -30.91 10.26 -5.51
CA CYS A 451 -29.92 11.34 -5.41
C CYS A 451 -29.58 11.58 -3.93
N GLU A 452 -28.30 11.78 -3.60
CA GLU A 452 -27.84 11.83 -2.21
C GLU A 452 -28.17 13.13 -1.45
N ASN A 453 -28.61 14.18 -2.15
CA ASN A 453 -28.97 15.49 -1.57
C ASN A 453 -30.38 15.95 -1.97
N ILE A 454 -31.42 15.27 -1.48
CA ILE A 454 -32.79 15.82 -1.45
C ILE A 454 -33.34 15.65 -0.03
N SER A 455 -33.28 16.72 0.76
CA SER A 455 -33.71 16.78 2.16
C SER A 455 -35.23 16.91 2.36
N THR A 456 -36.03 16.46 1.38
CA THR A 456 -37.48 16.23 1.53
C THR A 456 -37.91 15.00 0.71
N PRO A 457 -38.57 13.99 1.31
CA PRO A 457 -39.21 12.92 0.57
C PRO A 457 -40.55 13.42 0.00
N THR A 458 -40.54 13.96 -1.21
CA THR A 458 -41.79 14.35 -1.88
C THR A 458 -42.56 13.12 -2.39
N ASN A 459 -43.85 13.08 -2.05
CA ASN A 459 -44.68 11.89 -2.17
C ASN A 459 -44.94 11.43 -3.62
N HIS A 460 -45.05 10.11 -3.77
CA HIS A 460 -45.79 9.39 -4.81
C HIS A 460 -45.75 9.93 -6.25
N CYS A 461 -44.69 9.56 -6.95
CA CYS A 461 -44.69 9.52 -8.41
C CYS A 461 -45.53 8.31 -8.93
N LYS A 462 -46.85 8.49 -9.12
CA LYS A 462 -47.83 7.44 -9.53
C LYS A 462 -48.71 7.71 -10.80
N TYR A 463 -48.18 8.12 -11.97
CA TYR A 463 -48.94 8.01 -13.26
C TYR A 463 -48.99 6.51 -13.62
N LYS A 464 -49.37 6.22 -14.87
CA LYS A 464 -48.66 5.21 -15.67
C LYS A 464 -47.54 5.92 -16.46
N TRP A 465 -46.31 6.12 -15.98
CA TRP A 465 -45.78 6.12 -14.61
C TRP A 465 -45.09 7.47 -14.34
N TYR A 466 -45.23 8.04 -13.13
CA TYR A 466 -44.83 9.44 -12.87
C TYR A 466 -43.35 9.50 -12.58
N GLY A 467 -42.88 10.74 -12.48
CA GLY A 467 -41.58 11.03 -11.91
C GLY A 467 -40.52 10.88 -12.98
N CYS A 468 -40.44 11.91 -13.81
CA CYS A 468 -39.19 12.45 -14.32
C CYS A 468 -38.04 11.45 -14.59
N ILE A 469 -38.21 10.53 -15.54
CA ILE A 469 -37.07 10.00 -16.29
C ILE A 469 -37.39 9.98 -17.78
N TYR A 470 -36.64 10.76 -18.56
CA TYR A 470 -36.71 10.76 -20.02
C TYR A 470 -35.64 9.84 -20.60
N PHE A 471 -36.05 8.62 -20.94
CA PHE A 471 -35.20 7.59 -21.52
C PHE A 471 -34.91 7.80 -23.00
N ARG A 472 -33.73 7.37 -23.42
CA ARG A 472 -33.22 7.34 -24.78
C ARG A 472 -33.63 6.03 -25.45
N LYS A 473 -34.64 6.12 -26.31
CA LYS A 473 -35.07 5.01 -27.15
C LYS A 473 -34.02 4.75 -28.23
N LEU A 474 -33.59 3.50 -28.38
CA LEU A 474 -32.96 3.03 -29.62
C LEU A 474 -34.08 2.72 -30.63
N LEU A 475 -34.07 3.47 -31.73
CA LEU A 475 -34.63 3.09 -33.02
C LEU A 475 -33.46 2.95 -33.99
#